data_AF-A0A1R4HXM5-F1
#
_entry.id   AF-A0A1R4HXM5-F1
#
_cell.length_a   1.000
_cell.length_b   1.000
_cell.length_c   1.000
_cell.angle_alpha   90.00
_cell.angle_beta   90.00
_cell.angle_gamma   90.00
#
_symmetry.space_group_name_H-M   'P 1'
#
loop_
_entity.id
_entity.type
_entity.pdbx_description
1 polymer ?
#
loop_
_entity_poly.entity_id
_entity_poly.type
_entity_poly.pdbx_seq_one_letter_code
_entity_poly.pdbx_strand_id
1 'polypeptide(L)' 'MRTFSPSETAVKQMVEMYELGQSLATIGKRYSISPTTVSLHLRKQGVKIRTR' A
#
# COMPACT_ATOMS: atom_id res chain seq x y z
N MET A 1 9.20 11.55 11.58
CA MET A 1 8.61 11.03 10.33
C MET A 1 7.10 11.14 10.46
N ARG A 2 6.44 11.89 9.57
CA ARG A 2 4.98 12.15 9.64
C ARG A 2 4.21 10.87 9.28
N THR A 3 3.32 10.45 10.17
CA THR A 3 2.38 9.35 9.95
C THR A 3 1.42 9.75 8.84
N PHE A 4 1.68 9.31 7.61
CA PHE A 4 0.68 9.35 6.56
C PHE A 4 -0.42 8.37 6.96
N SER A 5 -1.60 8.89 7.30
CA SER A 5 -2.79 8.09 7.57
C SER A 5 -3.56 8.00 6.25
N PRO A 6 -3.36 6.95 5.44
CA PRO A 6 -4.13 6.80 4.22
C PRO A 6 -5.60 6.63 4.59
N SER A 7 -6.45 7.47 4.03
CA SER A 7 -7.91 7.28 4.08
C SER A 7 -8.28 5.95 3.40
N GLU A 8 -9.42 5.38 3.78
CA GLU A 8 -9.88 4.07 3.29
C GLU A 8 -9.85 3.99 1.75
N THR A 9 -10.22 5.08 1.07
CA THR A 9 -10.17 5.23 -0.38
C THR A 9 -8.75 5.13 -0.94
N ALA A 10 -7.76 5.73 -0.27
CA ALA A 10 -6.37 5.68 -0.70
C ALA A 10 -5.81 4.25 -0.61
N VAL A 11 -6.13 3.53 0.47
CA VAL A 11 -5.71 2.13 0.59
C VAL A 11 -6.42 1.24 -0.42
N LYS A 12 -7.72 1.48 -0.67
CA LYS A 12 -8.45 0.71 -1.70
C LYS A 12 -7.82 0.88 -3.08
N GLN A 13 -7.43 2.10 -3.45
CA GLN A 13 -6.68 2.33 -4.69
C GLN A 13 -5.30 1.67 -4.70
N MET A 14 -4.60 1.61 -3.56
CA MET A 14 -3.35 0.86 -3.44
C MET A 14 -3.58 -0.64 -3.65
N VAL A 15 -4.65 -1.20 -3.10
CA VAL A 15 -5.04 -2.60 -3.27
C VAL A 15 -5.40 -2.88 -4.71
N GLU A 16 -6.24 -2.05 -5.34
CA GLU A 16 -6.60 -2.19 -6.75
C GLU A 16 -5.35 -2.14 -7.65
N MET A 17 -4.43 -1.20 -7.40
CA MET A 17 -3.15 -1.15 -8.13
C MET A 17 -2.33 -2.42 -7.89
N TYR A 18 -2.27 -2.92 -6.65
CA TYR A 18 -1.56 -4.15 -6.32
C TYR A 18 -2.17 -5.38 -7.01
N GLU A 19 -3.50 -5.48 -7.05
CA GLU A 19 -4.24 -6.53 -7.76
C GLU A 19 -4.08 -6.44 -9.29
N LEU A 20 -3.95 -5.23 -9.82
CA LEU A 20 -3.57 -4.97 -11.23
C LEU A 20 -2.11 -5.33 -11.54
N GLY A 21 -1.34 -5.84 -10.56
CA GLY A 21 0.06 -6.25 -10.74
C GLY A 21 1.07 -5.10 -10.57
N GLN A 22 0.66 -3.94 -10.05
CA GLN A 22 1.61 -2.90 -9.67
C GLN A 22 2.38 -3.32 -8.41
N SER A 23 3.69 -3.16 -8.47
CA SER A 23 4.54 -3.42 -7.30
C SER A 23 4.34 -2.38 -6.20
N LEU A 24 4.50 -2.81 -4.95
CA LEU A 24 4.46 -1.95 -3.76
C LEU A 24 5.41 -0.74 -3.85
N ALA A 25 6.54 -0.90 -4.54
CA ALA A 25 7.49 0.18 -4.80
C ALA A 25 6.92 1.27 -5.72
N THR A 26 6.16 0.88 -6.75
CA THR A 26 5.50 1.81 -7.68
C THR A 26 4.38 2.57 -6.98
N ILE A 27 3.57 1.84 -6.20
CA ILE A 27 2.50 2.41 -5.38
C ILE A 27 3.11 3.38 -4.36
N GLY A 28 4.17 2.97 -3.65
CA GLY A 28 4.88 3.82 -2.70
C GLY A 28 5.41 5.11 -3.33
N LYS A 29 6.07 5.02 -4.50
CA LYS A 29 6.51 6.21 -5.24
C LYS A 29 5.36 7.13 -5.62
N ARG A 30 4.22 6.58 -6.05
CA ARG A 30 3.05 7.36 -6.47
C ARG A 30 2.41 8.15 -5.32
N TYR A 31 2.42 7.57 -4.11
CA TYR A 31 1.92 8.23 -2.90
C TYR A 31 3.03 8.92 -2.09
N SER A 32 4.27 8.98 -2.60
CA SER A 32 5.45 9.51 -1.90
C SER A 32 5.67 8.90 -0.51
N ILE A 33 5.42 7.59 -0.39
CA ILE A 33 5.59 6.79 0.82
C ILE A 33 6.55 5.63 0.59
N SER A 34 7.25 5.22 1.63
CA SER A 34 8.16 4.08 1.54
C SER A 34 7.39 2.78 1.26
N PRO A 35 7.89 1.88 0.40
CA PRO A 35 7.25 0.58 0.13
C PRO A 35 7.04 -0.25 1.41
N THR A 36 7.93 -0.10 2.39
CA THR A 36 7.81 -0.68 3.73
C THR A 36 6.57 -0.16 4.46
N THR A 37 6.27 1.12 4.35
CA THR A 37 5.06 1.75 4.91
C THR A 37 3.81 1.25 4.20
N VAL A 38 3.84 1.12 2.88
CA VAL A 38 2.74 0.53 2.09
C VAL A 38 2.45 -0.90 2.58
N SER A 39 3.49 -1.74 2.70
CA SER A 39 3.36 -3.12 3.19
C SER A 39 2.77 -3.20 4.60
N LEU A 40 3.22 -2.34 5.52
CA LEU A 40 2.69 -2.22 6.87
C LEU A 40 1.21 -1.82 6.89
N HIS A 41 0.81 -0.87 6.03
CA HIS A 41 -0.58 -0.42 5.93
C HIS A 41 -1.50 -1.48 5.31
N LEU A 42 -1.04 -2.13 4.24
CA LEU A 42 -1.77 -3.26 3.64
C LEU A 42 -1.96 -4.40 4.66
N ARG A 43 -0.93 -4.74 5.44
CA ARG A 43 -1.05 -5.70 6.56
C ARG A 43 -2.04 -5.24 7.62
N LYS A 44 -2.01 -3.96 8.01
CA LYS A 44 -2.95 -3.39 8.99
C LYS A 44 -4.40 -3.39 8.52
N GLN A 45 -4.64 -3.26 7.22
CA GLN A 45 -5.98 -3.36 6.63
C GLN A 45 -6.47 -4.80 6.41
N GLY A 46 -5.65 -5.81 6.73
CA GLY A 46 -6.03 -7.21 6.51
C GLY A 46 -5.92 -7.67 5.06
N VAL A 47 -5.26 -6.88 4.20
CA VAL A 47 -4.90 -7.31 2.85
C VAL A 47 -3.88 -8.43 3.01
N LYS A 48 -4.29 -9.66 2.67
CA LYS A 48 -3.39 -10.83 2.65
C LYS A 48 -2.34 -10.59 1.57
N ILE A 49 -1.23 -9.97 1.95
CA ILE A 49 -0.01 -9.99 1.13
C ILE A 49 0.32 -11.46 0.98
N ARG A 50 0.06 -11.98 -0.22
CA ARG A 50 0.25 -13.38 -0.55
C ARG A 50 1.73 -13.66 -0.44
N THR A 51 2.15 -14.19 0.71
CA THR A 51 3.50 -14.72 0.89
C THR A 51 3.67 -15.82 -0.16
N ARG A 52 4.55 -15.58 -1.12
CA ARG A 52 5.23 -16.63 -1.87
C ARG A 52 6.69 -16.56 -1.49
#